data_AF-A0A7V6A1G8-F1
#
_entry.id   AF-A0A7V6A1G8-F1
#
_cell.length_a   1.000
_cell.length_b   1.000
_cell.length_c   1.000
_cell.angle_alpha   90.00
_cell.angle_beta   90.00
_cell.angle_gamma   90.00
#
_symmetry.space_group_name_H-M   'P 1'
#
loop_
_entity.id
_entity.type
_entity.pdbx_description
1 polymer ?
#
loop_
_entity_poly.entity_id
_entity_poly.type
_entity_poly.pdbx_seq_one_letter_code
_entity_poly.pdbx_strand_id
1 'polypeptide(L)'
;MTWPEAGDTIAAIATPPGEAGIGIVRLSGPEAFRIARRLFHPRHPRDTWQSHRLYLGHILDSQGEVLDEVLLTFMQAPHTYTREDVVEIHCHSGFAVLRAILGAVLSQGARLARPGEFTLRAFLAGRLDLSQAEAVLEVIQARSTASLRVAAAHLAGGLGRRLGEISAGLLGVLVRLEAALDFPEEAAELSPESIRESLARPRRDLERLLGTCRQGRLVREGVKVVLAGRPNVGKSSLLNRLLDADRAIVTEIPGTTRDVIEETITLGGILLRLSDTAGLRLARDRVEELGVARSRELMSRADLILYLVDGSESLAPDDAQALRELAERPALIVINKTDLPAKIHLEDIRRYCPHPVAAVSALTGEGLQHLEAAILDLVLGGPVHTDGEMVTQVRHAELLGRAKEALNRGQELLDRTEPLWELVALEVKEALAALGEITGEEVGEAVLDQIFSEFCIGK
;
A
#
# COMPACT_ATOMS: atom_id res chain seq x y z
N MET A 1 14.99 10.25 14.97
CA MET A 1 14.27 11.31 15.71
C MET A 1 14.51 11.11 17.20
N THR A 2 14.30 12.10 18.08
CA THR A 2 14.25 11.79 19.53
C THR A 2 12.97 11.01 19.81
N TRP A 3 13.04 9.89 20.51
CA TRP A 3 11.86 9.08 20.87
C TRP A 3 10.79 9.92 21.57
N PRO A 4 9.50 9.51 21.51
CA PRO A 4 8.44 10.18 22.26
C PRO A 4 8.91 10.37 23.70
N GLU A 5 9.02 11.63 24.15
CA GLU A 5 9.43 11.90 25.51
C GLU A 5 8.32 11.40 26.44
N ALA A 6 8.67 10.53 27.37
CA ALA A 6 7.70 9.97 28.31
C ALA A 6 7.00 11.12 29.07
N GLY A 7 5.71 11.29 28.80
CA GLY A 7 4.85 12.26 29.49
C GLY A 7 4.61 13.59 28.78
N ASP A 8 5.09 13.80 27.55
CA ASP A 8 4.70 14.99 26.78
C ASP A 8 3.28 14.86 26.17
N THR A 9 2.64 15.98 25.89
CA THR A 9 1.35 16.04 25.18
C THR A 9 1.55 16.66 23.82
N ILE A 10 1.13 15.95 22.77
CA ILE A 10 1.22 16.41 21.39
C ILE A 10 -0.10 16.95 20.87
N ALA A 11 -0.02 17.88 19.93
CA ALA A 11 -1.17 18.41 19.22
C ALA A 11 -0.89 18.59 17.72
N ALA A 12 -1.90 18.40 16.88
CA ALA A 12 -1.86 18.70 15.45
C ALA A 12 -3.25 18.85 14.84
N ILE A 13 -3.30 19.42 13.64
CA ILE A 13 -4.50 19.40 12.80
C ILE A 13 -4.62 17.99 12.19
N ALA A 14 -5.73 17.30 12.40
CA ALA A 14 -5.95 15.91 11.99
C ALA A 14 -6.73 15.77 10.67
N THR A 15 -7.30 16.87 10.17
CA THR A 15 -8.02 16.95 8.89
C THR A 15 -7.14 17.50 7.77
N PRO A 16 -7.37 17.13 6.49
CA PRO A 16 -6.65 17.72 5.37
C PRO A 16 -6.76 19.26 5.37
N PRO A 17 -5.72 19.99 4.94
CA PRO A 17 -5.82 21.42 4.72
C PRO A 17 -6.77 21.69 3.54
N GLY A 18 -7.65 22.67 3.69
CA GLY A 18 -8.58 23.07 2.63
C GLY A 18 -9.91 23.59 3.18
N GLU A 19 -10.77 24.00 2.25
CA GLU A 19 -12.12 24.45 2.56
C GLU A 19 -13.05 23.23 2.71
N ALA A 20 -13.53 23.02 3.93
CA ALA A 20 -14.49 21.98 4.27
C ALA A 20 -15.42 22.46 5.39
N GLY A 21 -16.48 21.70 5.68
CA GLY A 21 -17.39 22.05 6.77
C GLY A 21 -16.78 21.92 8.17
N ILE A 22 -15.84 20.97 8.36
CA ILE A 22 -15.29 20.61 9.69
C ILE A 22 -13.78 20.42 9.59
N GLY A 23 -13.06 21.03 10.54
CA GLY A 23 -11.66 20.78 10.81
C GLY A 23 -11.46 20.22 12.23
N ILE A 24 -10.41 19.43 12.43
CA ILE A 24 -10.14 18.81 13.74
C ILE A 24 -8.73 19.18 14.21
N VAL A 25 -8.63 19.71 15.43
CA VAL A 25 -7.37 19.78 16.19
C VAL A 25 -7.38 18.67 17.24
N ARG A 26 -6.42 17.75 17.16
CA ARG A 26 -6.30 16.59 18.04
C ARG A 26 -5.13 16.77 19.00
N LEU A 27 -5.35 16.40 20.26
CA LEU A 27 -4.35 16.32 21.32
C LEU A 27 -4.22 14.88 21.82
N SER A 28 -3.01 14.44 22.18
CA SER A 28 -2.75 13.15 22.84
C SER A 28 -1.65 13.30 23.90
N GLY A 29 -1.88 12.75 25.08
CA GLY A 29 -0.91 12.74 26.18
C GLY A 29 -1.54 13.09 27.53
N PRO A 30 -0.76 13.04 28.62
CA PRO A 30 -1.28 13.15 29.99
C PRO A 30 -1.91 14.52 30.31
N GLU A 31 -1.51 15.59 29.62
CA GLU A 31 -2.04 16.94 29.82
C GLU A 31 -3.15 17.31 28.82
N ALA A 32 -3.53 16.42 27.90
CA ALA A 32 -4.48 16.72 26.81
C ALA A 32 -5.80 17.28 27.34
N PHE A 33 -6.39 16.63 28.35
CA PHE A 33 -7.63 17.07 28.95
C PHE A 33 -7.49 18.41 29.70
N ARG A 34 -6.40 18.57 30.45
CA ARG A 34 -6.12 19.79 31.22
C ARG A 34 -5.91 21.01 30.33
N ILE A 35 -5.17 20.85 29.23
CA ILE A 35 -4.98 21.89 28.22
C ILE A 35 -6.32 22.30 27.63
N ALA A 36 -7.11 21.32 27.17
CA ALA A 36 -8.41 21.59 26.58
C ALA A 36 -9.38 22.30 27.54
N ARG A 37 -9.40 21.90 28.83
CA ARG A 37 -10.23 22.52 29.87
C ARG A 37 -9.94 23.99 30.13
N ARG A 38 -8.72 24.47 29.86
CA ARG A 38 -8.36 25.89 30.03
C ARG A 38 -8.88 26.76 28.89
N LEU A 39 -8.96 26.21 27.69
CA LEU A 39 -9.35 26.93 26.48
C LEU A 39 -10.86 26.82 26.20
N PHE A 40 -11.46 25.68 26.55
CA PHE A 40 -12.83 25.36 26.22
C PHE A 40 -13.83 25.85 27.27
N HIS A 41 -14.80 26.64 26.80
CA HIS A 41 -15.90 27.19 27.57
C HIS A 41 -17.21 26.52 27.12
N PRO A 42 -17.74 25.56 27.89
CA PRO A 42 -18.94 24.84 27.49
C PRO A 42 -20.16 25.76 27.49
N ARG A 43 -21.07 25.58 26.51
CA ARG A 43 -22.32 26.34 26.41
C ARG A 43 -23.19 26.20 27.66
N HIS A 44 -23.12 25.05 28.31
CA HIS A 44 -23.76 24.80 29.59
C HIS A 44 -22.69 24.42 30.63
N PRO A 45 -22.59 25.14 31.77
CA PRO A 45 -21.66 24.81 32.84
C PRO A 45 -21.85 23.38 33.34
N ARG A 46 -20.73 22.69 33.57
CA ARG A 46 -20.71 21.28 34.00
C ARG A 46 -19.50 21.00 34.88
N ASP A 47 -19.72 20.22 35.93
CA ASP A 47 -18.68 19.79 36.86
C ASP A 47 -18.05 18.45 36.46
N THR A 48 -18.79 17.62 35.70
CA THR A 48 -18.35 16.28 35.31
C THR A 48 -18.23 16.14 33.79
N TRP A 49 -17.16 15.46 33.37
CA TRP A 49 -16.84 15.17 31.98
C TRP A 49 -16.78 13.66 31.80
N GLN A 50 -17.63 13.15 30.92
CA GLN A 50 -17.66 11.76 30.52
C GLN A 50 -16.85 11.56 29.24
N SER A 51 -16.09 10.47 29.23
CA SER A 51 -15.34 10.01 28.06
C SER A 51 -16.27 9.69 26.88
N HIS A 52 -15.78 9.91 25.66
CA HIS A 52 -16.48 9.61 24.40
C HIS A 52 -17.83 10.31 24.25
N ARG A 53 -17.95 11.53 24.80
CA ARG A 53 -19.11 12.42 24.59
C ARG A 53 -18.71 13.71 23.89
N LEU A 54 -19.62 14.24 23.10
CA LEU A 54 -19.50 15.55 22.46
C LEU A 54 -20.06 16.65 23.38
N TYR A 55 -19.32 17.76 23.48
CA TYR A 55 -19.68 18.94 24.24
C TYR A 55 -19.63 20.17 23.34
N LEU A 56 -20.74 20.91 23.28
CA LEU A 56 -20.84 22.18 22.55
C LEU A 56 -20.34 23.33 23.42
N GLY A 57 -19.54 24.22 22.85
CA GLY A 57 -19.03 25.41 23.52
C GLY A 57 -18.12 26.23 22.62
N HIS A 58 -17.31 27.10 23.22
CA HIS A 58 -16.38 27.97 22.51
C HIS A 58 -14.94 27.68 22.92
N ILE A 59 -14.01 27.82 21.98
CA ILE A 59 -12.58 27.93 22.30
C ILE A 59 -12.25 29.42 22.39
N LEU A 60 -11.62 29.82 23.50
CA LEU A 60 -11.14 31.19 23.69
C LEU A 60 -9.62 31.26 23.56
N ASP A 61 -9.11 32.42 23.17
CA ASP A 61 -7.68 32.71 23.20
C ASP A 61 -7.21 33.17 24.60
N SER A 62 -5.92 33.54 24.72
CA SER A 62 -5.35 34.03 25.98
C SER A 62 -5.91 35.39 26.44
N GLN A 63 -6.57 36.13 25.56
CA GLN A 63 -7.20 37.44 25.85
C GLN A 63 -8.68 37.28 26.21
N GLY A 64 -9.25 36.08 26.05
CA GLY A 64 -10.65 35.77 26.30
C GLY A 64 -11.54 35.97 25.07
N GLU A 65 -10.97 36.23 23.90
CA GLU A 65 -11.71 36.38 22.64
C GLU A 65 -12.10 35.01 22.09
N VAL A 66 -13.28 34.92 21.49
CA VAL A 66 -13.78 33.69 20.89
C VAL A 66 -13.02 33.40 19.60
N LEU A 67 -12.32 32.27 19.57
CA LEU A 67 -11.69 31.76 18.36
C LEU A 67 -12.71 31.05 17.46
N ASP A 68 -13.55 30.19 18.05
CA ASP A 68 -14.63 29.49 17.33
C ASP A 68 -15.67 28.88 18.28
N GLU A 69 -16.88 28.60 17.78
CA GLU A 69 -17.83 27.67 18.38
C GLU A 69 -17.49 26.24 17.91
N VAL A 70 -17.29 25.32 18.85
CA VAL A 70 -16.75 23.98 18.57
C VAL A 70 -17.56 22.88 19.23
N LEU A 71 -17.42 21.66 18.70
CA LEU A 71 -17.69 20.43 19.45
C LEU A 71 -16.38 19.87 19.99
N LEU A 72 -16.29 19.66 21.29
CA LEU A 72 -15.16 19.01 21.94
C LEU A 72 -15.52 17.59 22.36
N THR A 73 -14.64 16.63 22.11
CA THR A 73 -14.72 15.29 22.70
C THR A 73 -13.47 15.01 23.51
N PHE A 74 -13.67 14.52 24.74
CA PHE A 74 -12.62 13.98 25.58
C PHE A 74 -12.74 12.46 25.59
N MET A 75 -11.64 11.75 25.33
CA MET A 75 -11.56 10.30 25.38
C MET A 75 -10.44 9.93 26.35
N GLN A 76 -10.80 9.18 27.39
CA GLN A 76 -9.90 8.79 28.45
C GLN A 76 -9.14 7.49 28.10
N ALA A 77 -7.86 7.44 28.43
CA ALA A 77 -7.04 6.24 28.36
C ALA A 77 -7.69 5.05 29.10
N PRO A 78 -7.47 3.79 28.66
CA PRO A 78 -6.72 3.36 27.48
C PRO A 78 -7.58 3.26 26.21
N HIS A 79 -8.85 3.69 26.25
CA HIS A 79 -9.83 3.47 25.18
C HIS A 79 -9.76 4.53 24.06
N THR A 80 -8.54 4.80 23.58
CA THR A 80 -8.21 5.88 22.64
C THR A 80 -7.24 5.39 21.56
N TYR A 81 -7.10 6.15 20.47
CA TYR A 81 -6.19 5.81 19.37
C TYR A 81 -4.76 5.55 19.82
N THR A 82 -4.22 6.41 20.68
CA THR A 82 -2.84 6.31 21.21
C THR A 82 -2.73 5.50 22.50
N ARG A 83 -3.86 5.04 23.07
CA ARG A 83 -3.99 4.53 24.45
C ARG A 83 -3.63 5.55 25.55
N GLU A 84 -3.41 6.81 25.19
CA GLU A 84 -3.27 7.94 26.12
C GLU A 84 -4.59 8.70 26.23
N ASP A 85 -4.67 9.71 27.10
CA ASP A 85 -5.80 10.66 27.07
C ASP A 85 -5.76 11.44 25.75
N VAL A 86 -6.91 11.51 25.07
CA VAL A 86 -7.07 12.19 23.78
C VAL A 86 -8.19 13.21 23.86
N VAL A 87 -7.96 14.39 23.30
CA VAL A 87 -9.01 15.40 23.07
C VAL A 87 -9.06 15.71 21.58
N GLU A 88 -10.27 15.80 21.03
CA GLU A 88 -10.48 16.36 19.69
C GLU A 88 -11.38 17.59 19.76
N ILE A 89 -10.93 18.66 19.13
CA ILE A 89 -11.65 19.91 18.97
C ILE A 89 -12.12 19.98 17.52
N HIS A 90 -13.43 19.86 17.31
CA HIS A 90 -14.09 19.89 16.02
C HIS A 90 -14.59 21.33 15.78
N CYS A 91 -13.93 22.03 14.88
CA CYS A 91 -14.15 23.46 14.58
C CYS A 91 -14.46 23.65 13.09
N HIS A 92 -14.71 24.89 12.67
CA HIS A 92 -14.80 25.21 11.24
C HIS A 92 -13.44 24.96 10.56
N SER A 93 -13.44 24.43 9.33
CA SER A 93 -12.21 24.05 8.59
C SER A 93 -11.42 25.24 8.02
N GLY A 94 -11.69 26.47 8.47
CA GLY A 94 -10.96 27.64 8.00
C GLY A 94 -9.49 27.57 8.41
N PHE A 95 -8.57 27.81 7.47
CA PHE A 95 -7.13 27.77 7.73
C PHE A 95 -6.71 28.65 8.92
N ALA A 96 -7.28 29.86 9.01
CA ALA A 96 -7.02 30.78 10.11
C ALA A 96 -7.54 30.24 11.46
N VAL A 97 -8.74 29.64 11.48
CA VAL A 97 -9.36 29.07 12.68
C VAL A 97 -8.53 27.90 13.20
N LEU A 98 -8.22 26.93 12.34
CA LEU A 98 -7.42 25.77 12.70
C LEU A 98 -6.04 26.15 13.24
N ARG A 99 -5.36 27.12 12.61
CA ARG A 99 -4.06 27.61 13.10
C ARG A 99 -4.17 28.38 14.41
N ALA A 100 -5.22 29.16 14.60
CA ALA A 100 -5.45 29.90 15.84
C ALA A 100 -5.70 28.93 17.02
N ILE A 101 -6.58 27.95 16.84
CA ILE A 101 -6.87 26.92 17.85
C ILE A 101 -5.62 26.08 18.14
N LEU A 102 -4.90 25.62 17.10
CA LEU A 102 -3.63 24.90 17.31
C LEU A 102 -2.62 25.77 18.07
N GLY A 103 -2.46 27.05 17.70
CA GLY A 103 -1.58 27.98 18.40
C GLY A 103 -1.94 28.17 19.86
N ALA A 104 -3.24 28.26 20.18
CA ALA A 104 -3.74 28.34 21.56
C ALA A 104 -3.47 27.06 22.36
N VAL A 105 -3.59 25.89 21.73
CA VAL A 105 -3.26 24.61 22.34
C VAL A 105 -1.75 24.51 22.64
N LEU A 106 -0.90 24.90 21.70
CA LEU A 106 0.56 24.87 21.86
C LEU A 106 1.03 25.83 22.96
N SER A 107 0.43 27.02 23.08
CA SER A 107 0.79 27.99 24.12
C SER A 107 0.44 27.51 25.54
N GLN A 108 -0.40 26.49 25.69
CA GLN A 108 -0.76 25.87 26.96
C GLN A 108 0.13 24.69 27.37
N GLY A 109 1.16 24.37 26.58
CA GLY A 109 2.17 23.36 26.91
C GLY A 109 2.13 22.09 26.05
N ALA A 110 1.24 22.01 25.05
CA ALA A 110 1.32 20.95 24.04
C ALA A 110 2.50 21.21 23.08
N ARG A 111 3.16 20.14 22.64
CA ARG A 111 4.15 20.19 21.56
C ARG A 111 3.46 19.89 20.23
N LEU A 112 3.97 20.46 19.13
CA LEU A 112 3.51 20.06 17.80
C LEU A 112 3.88 18.60 17.52
N ALA A 113 2.89 17.79 17.13
CA ALA A 113 3.12 16.40 16.75
C ALA A 113 4.00 16.29 15.50
N ARG A 114 4.84 15.26 15.46
CA ARG A 114 5.62 14.90 14.26
C ARG A 114 4.77 14.10 13.27
N PRO A 115 5.24 13.97 12.01
CA PRO A 115 4.68 13.00 11.07
C PRO A 115 4.53 11.61 11.71
N GLY A 116 3.33 11.02 11.62
CA GLY A 116 3.06 9.67 12.09
C GLY A 116 3.07 9.47 13.61
N GLU A 117 3.27 10.53 14.41
CA GLU A 117 3.52 10.39 15.84
C GLU A 117 2.33 9.80 16.61
N PHE A 118 1.08 10.07 16.20
CA PHE A 118 -0.06 9.47 16.89
C PHE A 118 -0.11 7.95 16.63
N THR A 119 0.15 7.52 15.40
CA THR A 119 0.19 6.11 15.03
C THR A 119 1.40 5.40 15.66
N LEU A 120 2.56 6.07 15.72
CA LEU A 120 3.72 5.56 16.44
C LEU A 120 3.39 5.31 17.93
N ARG A 121 2.73 6.25 18.61
CA ARG A 121 2.29 6.04 20.00
C ARG A 121 1.32 4.88 20.14
N ALA A 122 0.39 4.72 19.20
CA ALA A 122 -0.53 3.59 19.18
C ALA A 122 0.21 2.24 19.05
N PHE A 123 1.24 2.18 18.20
CA PHE A 123 2.13 1.02 18.05
C PHE A 123 2.92 0.74 19.34
N LEU A 124 3.61 1.75 19.89
CA LEU A 124 4.41 1.60 21.11
C LEU A 124 3.56 1.23 22.34
N ALA A 125 2.31 1.67 22.39
CA ALA A 125 1.37 1.29 23.43
C ALA A 125 0.79 -0.12 23.23
N GLY A 126 1.15 -0.84 22.17
CA GLY A 126 0.69 -2.19 21.84
C GLY A 126 -0.77 -2.26 21.37
N ARG A 127 -1.31 -1.15 20.83
CA ARG A 127 -2.65 -1.15 20.21
C ARG A 127 -2.62 -1.73 18.80
N LEU A 128 -1.54 -1.47 18.08
CA LEU A 128 -1.30 -1.90 16.71
C LEU A 128 0.05 -2.62 16.67
N ASP A 129 0.18 -3.65 15.84
CA ASP A 129 1.49 -4.11 15.38
C ASP A 129 2.01 -3.18 14.25
N LEU A 130 3.26 -3.34 13.82
CA LEU A 130 3.87 -2.47 12.81
C LEU A 130 3.21 -2.62 11.44
N SER A 131 2.75 -3.82 11.09
CA SER A 131 2.03 -4.07 9.83
C SER A 131 0.68 -3.36 9.80
N GLN A 132 -0.02 -3.30 10.94
CA GLN A 132 -1.26 -2.55 11.10
C GLN A 132 -1.01 -1.04 11.06
N ALA A 133 0.10 -0.57 11.65
CA ALA A 133 0.49 0.83 11.57
C ALA A 133 0.71 1.25 10.11
N GLU A 134 1.49 0.49 9.33
CA GLU A 134 1.68 0.73 7.89
C GLU A 134 0.35 0.69 7.12
N ALA A 135 -0.56 -0.22 7.47
CA ALA A 135 -1.89 -0.33 6.86
C ALA A 135 -2.77 0.91 7.07
N VAL A 136 -2.57 1.70 8.14
CA VAL A 136 -3.26 2.99 8.33
C VAL A 136 -2.98 3.90 7.13
N LEU A 137 -1.71 4.00 6.72
CA LEU A 137 -1.32 4.83 5.58
C LEU A 137 -1.88 4.27 4.26
N GLU A 138 -1.85 2.95 4.09
CA GLU A 138 -2.43 2.28 2.91
C GLU A 138 -3.93 2.58 2.74
N VAL A 139 -4.71 2.55 3.83
CA VAL A 139 -6.15 2.89 3.80
C VAL A 139 -6.37 4.33 3.34
N ILE A 140 -5.54 5.26 3.82
CA ILE A 140 -5.65 6.69 3.50
C ILE A 140 -5.28 6.97 2.04
N GLN A 141 -4.27 6.27 1.53
CA GLN A 141 -3.75 6.46 0.18
C GLN A 141 -4.47 5.61 -0.88
N ALA A 142 -5.33 4.68 -0.47
CA ALA A 142 -6.02 3.78 -1.38
C ALA A 142 -6.83 4.55 -2.45
N ARG A 143 -6.51 4.31 -3.72
CA ARG A 143 -7.18 4.92 -4.88
C ARG A 143 -8.10 3.96 -5.63
N SER A 144 -8.25 2.73 -5.13
CA SER A 144 -9.06 1.69 -5.74
C SER A 144 -9.79 0.89 -4.67
N THR A 145 -10.93 0.29 -5.02
CA THR A 145 -11.70 -0.51 -4.07
C THR A 145 -10.96 -1.79 -3.65
N ALA A 146 -10.17 -2.38 -4.54
CA ALA A 146 -9.34 -3.54 -4.22
C ALA A 146 -8.24 -3.16 -3.22
N SER A 147 -7.50 -2.07 -3.46
CA SER A 147 -6.44 -1.63 -2.55
C SER A 147 -6.99 -1.23 -1.18
N LEU A 148 -8.15 -0.58 -1.14
CA LEU A 148 -8.82 -0.24 0.13
C LEU A 148 -9.22 -1.50 0.92
N ARG A 149 -9.75 -2.53 0.26
CA ARG A 149 -10.14 -3.79 0.92
C ARG A 149 -8.94 -4.52 1.52
N VAL A 150 -7.84 -4.63 0.78
CA VAL A 150 -6.60 -5.26 1.28
C VAL A 150 -6.05 -4.47 2.47
N ALA A 151 -5.93 -3.15 2.34
CA ALA A 151 -5.45 -2.28 3.43
C ALA A 151 -6.35 -2.36 4.68
N ALA A 152 -7.66 -2.40 4.51
CA ALA A 152 -8.60 -2.57 5.62
C ALA A 152 -8.46 -3.95 6.31
N ALA A 153 -8.22 -5.01 5.54
CA ALA A 153 -7.98 -6.34 6.09
C ALA A 153 -6.64 -6.42 6.86
N HIS A 154 -5.60 -5.74 6.38
CA HIS A 154 -4.33 -5.57 7.11
C HIS A 154 -4.52 -4.79 8.40
N LEU A 155 -5.24 -3.67 8.36
CA LEU A 155 -5.55 -2.88 9.54
C LEU A 155 -6.35 -3.68 10.59
N ALA A 156 -7.23 -4.57 10.14
CA ALA A 156 -7.95 -5.53 10.99
C ALA A 156 -7.06 -6.67 11.54
N GLY A 157 -5.75 -6.66 11.25
CA GLY A 157 -4.76 -7.61 11.75
C GLY A 157 -4.69 -8.92 10.97
N GLY A 158 -5.18 -8.97 9.73
CA GLY A 158 -5.15 -10.18 8.88
C GLY A 158 -3.73 -10.71 8.69
N LEU A 159 -2.81 -9.85 8.26
CA LEU A 159 -1.42 -10.19 8.01
C LEU A 159 -0.70 -10.57 9.31
N GLY A 160 -0.82 -9.77 10.36
CA GLY A 160 -0.23 -10.04 11.68
C GLY A 160 -0.64 -11.40 12.25
N ARG A 161 -1.92 -11.78 12.17
CA ARG A 161 -2.39 -13.12 12.57
C ARG A 161 -1.72 -14.23 11.77
N ARG A 162 -1.62 -14.06 10.45
CA ARG A 162 -1.02 -15.05 9.55
C ARG A 162 0.47 -15.25 9.84
N LEU A 163 1.20 -14.15 10.08
CA LEU A 163 2.61 -14.19 10.48
C LEU A 163 2.75 -14.83 11.85
N GLY A 164 1.89 -14.50 12.82
CA GLY A 164 1.87 -15.11 14.13
C GLY A 164 1.67 -16.63 14.10
N GLU A 165 0.82 -17.16 13.21
CA GLU A 165 0.68 -18.62 13.01
C GLU A 165 1.97 -19.27 12.50
N ILE A 166 2.69 -18.62 11.58
CA ILE A 166 3.96 -19.11 11.05
C ILE A 166 5.04 -19.06 12.14
N SER A 167 5.16 -17.92 12.83
CA SER A 167 6.11 -17.72 13.93
C SER A 167 5.87 -18.71 15.07
N ALA A 168 4.62 -18.98 15.45
CA ALA A 168 4.30 -19.98 16.47
C ALA A 168 4.75 -21.39 16.05
N GLY A 169 4.59 -21.76 14.77
CA GLY A 169 5.08 -23.03 14.25
C GLY A 169 6.61 -23.13 14.27
N LEU A 170 7.31 -22.06 13.87
CA LEU A 170 8.78 -22.01 13.91
C LEU A 170 9.33 -22.01 15.34
N LEU A 171 8.68 -21.28 16.25
CA LEU A 171 9.05 -21.26 17.67
C LEU A 171 8.92 -22.65 18.30
N GLY A 172 7.87 -23.40 17.96
CA GLY A 172 7.72 -24.79 18.41
C GLY A 172 8.87 -25.69 17.95
N VAL A 173 9.38 -25.49 16.72
CA VAL A 173 10.57 -26.19 16.23
C VAL A 173 11.81 -25.76 16.99
N LEU A 174 11.98 -24.45 17.20
CA LEU A 174 13.13 -23.91 17.91
C LEU A 174 13.22 -24.47 19.34
N VAL A 175 12.11 -24.48 20.09
CA VAL A 175 12.07 -25.02 21.45
C VAL A 175 12.54 -26.47 21.50
N ARG A 176 12.15 -27.30 20.52
CA ARG A 176 12.60 -28.70 20.44
C ARG A 176 14.09 -28.83 20.16
N LEU A 177 14.63 -27.97 19.29
CA LEU A 177 16.06 -27.96 18.96
C LEU A 177 16.89 -27.52 20.17
N GLU A 178 16.50 -26.44 20.84
CA GLU A 178 17.20 -25.93 22.03
C GLU A 178 17.19 -26.95 23.18
N ALA A 179 16.05 -27.61 23.44
CA ALA A 179 15.97 -28.65 24.46
C ALA A 179 16.96 -29.80 24.22
N ALA A 180 17.08 -30.27 22.98
CA ALA A 180 18.02 -31.33 22.63
C ALA A 180 19.49 -30.90 22.70
N LEU A 181 19.79 -29.61 22.48
CA LEU A 181 21.14 -29.05 22.62
C LEU A 181 21.54 -28.92 24.10
N ASP A 182 20.60 -28.50 24.96
CA ASP A 182 20.82 -28.34 26.40
C ASP A 182 20.84 -29.69 27.14
N PHE A 183 20.08 -30.68 26.67
CA PHE A 183 19.92 -32.00 27.29
C PHE A 183 20.26 -33.13 26.31
N PRO A 184 21.51 -33.64 26.30
CA PRO A 184 21.95 -34.70 25.37
C PRO A 184 21.15 -36.01 25.46
N GLU A 185 20.49 -36.28 26.60
CA GLU A 185 19.62 -37.44 26.77
C GLU A 185 18.31 -37.31 25.95
N GLU A 186 17.82 -36.09 25.74
CA GLU A 186 16.65 -35.79 24.91
C GLU A 186 17.00 -35.74 23.40
N ALA A 187 18.28 -35.59 23.05
CA ALA A 187 18.75 -35.57 21.66
C ALA A 187 18.47 -36.88 20.90
N ALA A 188 18.30 -38.00 21.61
CA ALA A 188 17.92 -39.28 21.02
C ALA A 188 16.49 -39.28 20.42
N GLU A 189 15.64 -38.31 20.79
CA GLU A 189 14.28 -38.16 20.26
C GLU A 189 14.23 -37.25 19.01
N LEU A 190 15.32 -36.57 18.67
CA LEU A 190 15.41 -35.77 17.45
C LEU A 190 15.77 -36.63 16.23
N SER A 191 14.91 -36.56 15.22
CA SER A 191 15.21 -37.07 13.87
C SER A 191 15.07 -35.94 12.84
N PRO A 192 15.91 -35.95 11.78
CA PRO A 192 15.80 -34.99 10.68
C PRO A 192 14.41 -34.97 10.05
N GLU A 193 13.78 -36.14 9.96
CA GLU A 193 12.43 -36.32 9.44
C GLU A 193 11.40 -35.58 10.29
N SER A 194 11.45 -35.74 11.62
CA SER A 194 10.52 -35.07 12.53
C SER A 194 10.62 -33.54 12.49
N ILE A 195 11.85 -33.01 12.37
CA ILE A 195 12.07 -31.56 12.23
C ILE A 195 11.56 -31.08 10.87
N ARG A 196 11.81 -31.82 9.78
CA ARG A 196 11.32 -31.49 8.45
C ARG A 196 9.79 -31.46 8.39
N GLU A 197 9.13 -32.45 8.99
CA GLU A 197 7.66 -32.48 9.11
C GLU A 197 7.13 -31.26 9.87
N SER A 198 7.80 -30.87 10.95
CA SER A 198 7.42 -29.71 11.75
C SER A 198 7.62 -28.39 11.00
N LEU A 199 8.65 -28.29 10.16
CA LEU A 199 8.91 -27.11 9.31
C LEU A 199 8.04 -27.06 8.05
N ALA A 200 7.44 -28.18 7.63
CA ALA A 200 6.71 -28.28 6.36
C ALA A 200 5.53 -27.30 6.28
N ARG A 201 4.74 -27.17 7.34
CA ARG A 201 3.60 -26.27 7.38
C ARG A 201 4.02 -24.79 7.38
N PRO A 202 4.88 -24.30 8.30
CA PRO A 202 5.37 -22.92 8.27
C PRO A 202 5.97 -22.52 6.92
N ARG A 203 6.77 -23.40 6.30
CA ARG A 203 7.36 -23.16 4.98
C ARG A 203 6.32 -23.02 3.88
N ARG A 204 5.36 -23.95 3.79
CA ARG A 204 4.29 -23.88 2.79
C ARG A 204 3.47 -22.61 2.94
N ASP A 205 3.20 -22.21 4.17
CA ASP A 205 2.43 -21.02 4.50
C ASP A 205 3.21 -19.73 4.15
N LEU A 206 4.52 -19.71 4.39
CA LEU A 206 5.43 -18.65 3.97
C LEU A 206 5.54 -18.54 2.43
N GLU A 207 5.66 -19.67 1.73
CA GLU A 207 5.70 -19.72 0.27
C GLU A 207 4.42 -19.20 -0.36
N ARG A 208 3.27 -19.52 0.24
CA ARG A 208 1.97 -18.97 -0.18
C ARG A 208 1.93 -17.45 -0.04
N LEU A 209 2.38 -16.90 1.09
CA LEU A 209 2.46 -15.45 1.30
C LEU A 209 3.37 -14.79 0.24
N LEU A 210 4.56 -15.33 0.02
CA LEU A 210 5.49 -14.85 -1.01
C LEU A 210 4.91 -14.90 -2.42
N GLY A 211 4.09 -15.92 -2.72
CA GLY A 211 3.37 -16.03 -3.99
C GLY A 211 2.42 -14.86 -4.26
N THR A 212 1.97 -14.15 -3.23
CA THR A 212 1.06 -13.01 -3.37
C THR A 212 1.78 -11.67 -3.64
N CYS A 213 3.09 -11.56 -3.40
CA CYS A 213 3.81 -10.28 -3.42
C CYS A 213 3.67 -9.51 -4.75
N ARG A 214 3.71 -10.22 -5.90
CA ARG A 214 3.53 -9.59 -7.22
C ARG A 214 2.14 -8.99 -7.35
N GLN A 215 1.11 -9.76 -7.02
CA GLN A 215 -0.28 -9.31 -7.10
C GLN A 215 -0.55 -8.18 -6.09
N GLY A 216 -0.03 -8.29 -4.86
CA GLY A 216 -0.15 -7.27 -3.82
C GLY A 216 0.49 -5.93 -4.20
N ARG A 217 1.67 -5.95 -4.81
CA ARG A 217 2.29 -4.73 -5.36
C ARG A 217 1.39 -4.07 -6.41
N LEU A 218 0.86 -4.87 -7.36
CA LEU A 218 -0.01 -4.36 -8.43
C LEU A 218 -1.32 -3.78 -7.88
N VAL A 219 -1.92 -4.41 -6.88
CA VAL A 219 -3.13 -3.90 -6.21
C VAL A 219 -2.84 -2.59 -5.48
N ARG A 220 -1.72 -2.50 -4.76
CA ARG A 220 -1.37 -1.29 -3.97
C ARG A 220 -0.95 -0.12 -4.85
N GLU A 221 0.02 -0.31 -5.73
CA GLU A 221 0.62 0.76 -6.53
C GLU A 221 -0.19 1.10 -7.79
N GLY A 222 -1.05 0.18 -8.22
CA GLY A 222 -1.66 0.20 -9.53
C GLY A 222 -0.76 -0.38 -10.61
N VAL A 223 -1.37 -0.77 -11.72
CA VAL A 223 -0.76 -1.49 -12.83
C VAL A 223 -0.26 -0.49 -13.85
N LYS A 224 1.02 -0.50 -14.18
CA LYS A 224 1.58 0.36 -15.23
C LYS A 224 1.29 -0.23 -16.59
N VAL A 225 0.42 0.42 -17.36
CA VAL A 225 0.00 -0.04 -18.68
C VAL A 225 0.51 0.94 -19.73
N VAL A 226 1.29 0.44 -20.69
CA VAL A 226 1.80 1.24 -21.80
C VAL A 226 0.98 0.96 -23.06
N LEU A 227 0.41 2.02 -23.64
CA LEU A 227 -0.24 1.97 -24.96
C LEU A 227 0.80 2.17 -26.06
N ALA A 228 1.00 1.15 -26.89
CA ALA A 228 1.97 1.11 -27.96
C ALA A 228 1.33 0.76 -29.31
N GLY A 229 2.01 1.07 -30.41
CA GLY A 229 1.54 0.84 -31.77
C GLY A 229 1.89 1.99 -32.71
N ARG A 230 1.74 1.80 -34.03
CA ARG A 230 2.00 2.84 -35.05
C ARG A 230 1.14 4.10 -34.87
N PRO A 231 1.51 5.23 -35.49
CA PRO A 231 0.61 6.38 -35.60
C PRO A 231 -0.75 5.99 -36.20
N ASN A 232 -1.82 6.68 -35.79
CA ASN A 232 -3.18 6.54 -36.35
C ASN A 232 -3.87 5.17 -36.20
N VAL A 233 -3.29 4.20 -35.47
CA VAL A 233 -3.96 2.93 -35.11
C VAL A 233 -5.07 3.09 -34.06
N GLY A 234 -5.27 4.31 -33.52
CA GLY A 234 -6.35 4.64 -32.59
C GLY A 234 -6.01 4.52 -31.09
N LYS A 235 -4.73 4.66 -30.71
CA LYS A 235 -4.28 4.70 -29.30
C LYS A 235 -5.01 5.73 -28.46
N SER A 236 -5.01 7.00 -28.90
CA SER A 236 -5.67 8.09 -28.16
C SER A 236 -7.19 7.92 -28.13
N SER A 237 -7.79 7.34 -29.18
CA SER A 237 -9.22 7.01 -29.19
C SER A 237 -9.57 5.94 -28.14
N LEU A 238 -8.74 4.90 -28.03
CA LEU A 238 -8.91 3.85 -27.03
C LEU A 238 -8.71 4.39 -25.61
N LEU A 239 -7.65 5.20 -25.40
CA LEU A 239 -7.38 5.85 -24.12
C LEU A 239 -8.57 6.70 -23.67
N ASN A 240 -9.09 7.57 -24.53
CA ASN A 240 -10.23 8.42 -24.21
C ASN A 240 -11.48 7.59 -23.90
N ARG A 241 -11.72 6.50 -24.64
CA ARG A 241 -12.83 5.58 -24.35
C ARG A 241 -12.71 4.92 -22.98
N LEU A 242 -11.52 4.46 -22.62
CA LEU A 242 -11.25 3.87 -21.31
C LEU A 242 -11.42 4.91 -20.18
N LEU A 243 -11.05 6.17 -20.43
CA LEU A 243 -11.24 7.27 -19.49
C LEU A 243 -12.72 7.67 -19.32
N ASP A 244 -13.50 7.62 -20.40
CA ASP A 244 -14.93 7.96 -20.38
C ASP A 244 -15.79 6.87 -19.73
N ALA A 245 -15.37 5.60 -19.81
CA ALA A 245 -16.10 4.45 -19.25
C ALA A 245 -16.00 4.37 -17.72
N ASP A 246 -14.85 4.73 -17.14
CA ASP A 246 -14.56 4.57 -15.71
C ASP A 246 -13.92 5.85 -15.13
N ARG A 247 -14.71 6.94 -15.06
CA ARG A 247 -14.38 8.11 -14.25
C ARG A 247 -14.34 7.73 -12.77
N ALA A 248 -13.22 7.17 -12.33
CA ALA A 248 -12.80 7.23 -10.94
C ALA A 248 -12.51 8.69 -10.62
N ILE A 249 -13.02 9.17 -9.48
CA ILE A 249 -12.86 10.55 -9.02
C ILE A 249 -11.35 10.84 -8.89
N VAL A 250 -10.77 11.50 -9.91
CA VAL A 250 -9.42 12.06 -9.83
C VAL A 250 -9.54 13.31 -8.96
N THR A 251 -9.31 13.17 -7.66
CA THR A 251 -8.98 14.34 -6.85
C THR A 251 -7.57 14.75 -7.21
N GLU A 252 -7.39 15.96 -7.72
CA GLU A 252 -6.09 16.60 -7.81
C GLU A 252 -5.47 16.63 -6.40
N ILE A 253 -4.40 15.85 -6.19
CA ILE A 253 -3.55 16.05 -5.02
C ILE A 253 -2.50 17.08 -5.45
N PRO A 254 -2.46 18.29 -4.84
CA PRO A 254 -1.47 19.29 -5.21
C PRO A 254 -0.06 18.76 -4.91
N GLY A 255 0.83 18.72 -5.90
CA GLY A 255 2.27 18.55 -5.63
C GLY A 255 3.11 17.74 -6.63
N THR A 256 2.55 17.01 -7.59
CA THR A 256 3.38 16.21 -8.53
C THR A 256 3.39 16.78 -9.94
N THR A 257 3.88 18.01 -10.10
CA THR A 257 4.26 18.52 -11.42
C THR A 257 5.73 18.26 -11.67
N ARG A 258 6.08 17.19 -12.41
CA ARG A 258 7.26 17.16 -13.30
C ARG A 258 7.45 15.90 -14.14
N ASP A 259 6.76 14.80 -13.86
CA ASP A 259 6.90 13.56 -14.62
C ASP A 259 5.66 13.31 -15.51
N VAL A 260 5.84 12.43 -16.50
CA VAL A 260 4.92 12.05 -17.60
C VAL A 260 3.44 12.21 -17.20
N ILE A 261 2.61 12.81 -18.07
CA ILE A 261 1.15 12.83 -17.91
C ILE A 261 0.67 11.36 -17.93
N GLU A 262 0.61 10.75 -16.74
CA GLU A 262 0.06 9.42 -16.50
C GLU A 262 -1.42 9.60 -16.21
N GLU A 263 -2.27 9.03 -17.05
CA GLU A 263 -3.71 9.00 -16.83
C GLU A 263 -4.04 7.79 -15.95
N THR A 264 -4.97 7.94 -15.01
CA THR A 264 -5.35 6.84 -14.10
C THR A 264 -6.81 6.48 -14.24
N ILE A 265 -7.10 5.19 -14.44
CA ILE A 265 -8.47 4.65 -14.43
C ILE A 265 -8.59 3.53 -13.39
N THR A 266 -9.80 3.24 -12.95
CA THR A 266 -10.07 2.07 -12.10
C THR A 266 -10.83 1.04 -12.90
N LEU A 267 -10.21 -0.11 -13.15
CA LEU A 267 -10.82 -1.22 -13.89
C LEU A 267 -11.01 -2.42 -12.97
N GLY A 268 -12.23 -2.95 -12.87
CA GLY A 268 -12.52 -4.10 -12.00
C GLY A 268 -12.14 -3.87 -10.52
N GLY A 269 -12.11 -2.61 -10.08
CA GLY A 269 -11.66 -2.21 -8.74
C GLY A 269 -10.15 -2.07 -8.57
N ILE A 270 -9.36 -2.13 -9.65
CA ILE A 270 -7.89 -2.00 -9.65
C ILE A 270 -7.47 -0.74 -10.39
N LEU A 271 -6.49 -0.03 -9.84
CA LEU A 271 -5.92 1.16 -10.46
C LEU A 271 -5.03 0.78 -11.65
N LEU A 272 -5.33 1.28 -12.85
CA LEU A 272 -4.44 1.25 -14.00
C LEU A 272 -3.83 2.63 -14.20
N ARG A 273 -2.51 2.69 -14.34
CA ARG A 273 -1.72 3.88 -14.68
C ARG A 273 -1.35 3.77 -16.16
N LEU A 274 -2.06 4.51 -17.00
CA LEU A 274 -1.92 4.48 -18.45
C LEU A 274 -0.88 5.51 -18.89
N SER A 275 0.11 5.06 -19.66
CA SER A 275 1.07 5.94 -20.33
C SER A 275 0.96 5.79 -21.85
N ASP A 276 0.71 6.89 -22.56
CA ASP A 276 0.70 6.89 -24.03
C ASP A 276 2.11 7.14 -24.59
N THR A 277 2.54 6.27 -25.51
CA THR A 277 3.78 6.48 -26.26
C THR A 277 3.62 7.55 -27.36
N ALA A 278 2.39 7.90 -27.77
CA ALA A 278 2.13 8.92 -28.81
C ALA A 278 1.99 10.36 -28.27
N GLY A 279 1.42 10.59 -27.08
CA GLY A 279 1.39 11.90 -26.43
C GLY A 279 2.78 12.53 -26.22
N LEU A 280 3.82 11.71 -26.15
CA LEU A 280 5.22 12.13 -26.06
C LEU A 280 5.81 12.68 -27.38
N ARG A 281 5.18 12.45 -28.54
CA ARG A 281 5.59 13.06 -29.82
C ARG A 281 4.96 14.43 -30.07
N LEU A 282 3.84 14.75 -29.42
CA LEU A 282 3.21 16.08 -29.53
C LEU A 282 4.03 17.16 -28.81
N ALA A 283 4.93 16.78 -27.89
CA ALA A 283 5.94 17.65 -27.32
C ALA A 283 7.22 17.66 -28.17
N ARG A 284 7.18 18.46 -29.25
CA ARG A 284 8.30 18.98 -30.06
C ARG A 284 8.88 18.09 -31.16
N ASP A 285 8.71 18.61 -32.38
CA ASP A 285 9.66 18.44 -33.47
C ASP A 285 11.13 18.55 -32.98
N ARG A 286 11.96 17.63 -33.49
CA ARG A 286 13.44 17.57 -33.42
C ARG A 286 14.15 16.71 -32.37
N VAL A 287 13.56 15.63 -31.82
CA VAL A 287 14.41 14.56 -31.23
C VAL A 287 13.82 13.14 -31.36
N GLU A 288 14.03 12.49 -32.50
CA GLU A 288 13.58 11.11 -32.74
C GLU A 288 14.32 10.06 -31.90
N GLU A 289 15.61 10.25 -31.61
CA GLU A 289 16.42 9.30 -30.83
C GLU A 289 16.05 9.28 -29.33
N LEU A 290 15.80 10.45 -28.73
CA LEU A 290 15.31 10.58 -27.34
C LEU A 290 13.89 10.02 -27.19
N GLY A 291 13.06 10.11 -28.23
CA GLY A 291 11.72 9.52 -28.25
C GLY A 291 11.73 7.99 -28.26
N VAL A 292 12.62 7.37 -29.05
CA VAL A 292 12.76 5.90 -29.11
C VAL A 292 13.38 5.34 -27.83
N ALA A 293 14.44 5.96 -27.31
CA ALA A 293 15.06 5.52 -26.05
C ALA A 293 14.08 5.58 -24.88
N ARG A 294 13.30 6.67 -24.77
CA ARG A 294 12.29 6.85 -23.73
C ARG A 294 11.09 5.91 -23.90
N SER A 295 10.66 5.62 -25.12
CA SER A 295 9.61 4.62 -25.39
C SER A 295 10.06 3.21 -24.96
N ARG A 296 11.33 2.85 -25.22
CA ARG A 296 11.90 1.57 -24.77
C ARG A 296 11.99 1.47 -23.25
N GLU A 297 12.32 2.58 -22.58
CA GLU A 297 12.35 2.67 -21.11
C GLU A 297 10.96 2.53 -20.49
N LEU A 298 9.93 3.18 -21.06
CA LEU A 298 8.56 3.01 -20.59
C LEU A 298 8.09 1.57 -20.76
N MET A 299 8.38 0.97 -21.92
CA MET A 299 8.04 -0.43 -22.19
C MET A 299 8.83 -1.43 -21.32
N SER A 300 10.00 -1.07 -20.75
CA SER A 300 10.72 -1.95 -19.82
C SER A 300 10.20 -1.86 -18.39
N ARG A 301 9.55 -0.75 -18.04
CA ARG A 301 8.95 -0.52 -16.71
C ARG A 301 7.46 -0.85 -16.65
N ALA A 302 6.85 -1.22 -17.77
CA ALA A 302 5.43 -1.56 -17.87
C ALA A 302 5.15 -2.92 -17.23
N ASP A 303 4.06 -3.01 -16.48
CA ASP A 303 3.51 -4.27 -15.99
C ASP A 303 2.72 -4.99 -17.10
N LEU A 304 2.16 -4.23 -18.05
CA LEU A 304 1.46 -4.71 -19.24
C LEU A 304 1.66 -3.76 -20.43
N ILE A 305 1.90 -4.30 -21.62
CA ILE A 305 1.93 -3.54 -22.87
C ILE A 305 0.65 -3.82 -23.66
N LEU A 306 -0.13 -2.79 -23.95
CA LEU A 306 -1.25 -2.85 -24.90
C LEU A 306 -0.74 -2.42 -26.27
N TYR A 307 -0.49 -3.40 -27.15
CA TYR A 307 0.01 -3.12 -28.49
C TYR A 307 -1.13 -3.09 -29.51
N LEU A 308 -1.43 -1.91 -30.03
CA LEU A 308 -2.53 -1.68 -30.95
C LEU A 308 -2.08 -1.83 -32.41
N VAL A 309 -2.87 -2.57 -33.18
CA VAL A 309 -2.78 -2.64 -34.64
C VAL A 309 -4.10 -2.20 -35.27
N ASP A 310 -4.04 -1.66 -36.48
CA ASP A 310 -5.22 -1.32 -37.26
C ASP A 310 -5.75 -2.55 -38.00
N GLY A 311 -6.92 -3.05 -37.63
CA GLY A 311 -7.54 -4.21 -38.25
C GLY A 311 -8.03 -3.99 -39.69
N SER A 312 -8.11 -2.73 -40.15
CA SER A 312 -8.57 -2.37 -41.51
C SER A 312 -7.45 -2.33 -42.56
N GLU A 313 -6.20 -2.49 -42.13
CA GLU A 313 -5.00 -2.53 -42.95
C GLU A 313 -4.33 -3.91 -42.88
N SER A 314 -3.48 -4.24 -43.85
CA SER A 314 -2.62 -5.42 -43.69
C SER A 314 -1.53 -5.14 -42.65
N LEU A 315 -1.11 -6.18 -41.91
CA LEU A 315 -0.09 -6.03 -40.86
C LEU A 315 1.20 -5.42 -41.44
N ALA A 316 1.61 -4.26 -40.90
CA ALA A 316 2.79 -3.57 -41.40
C ALA A 316 4.08 -4.31 -40.99
N PRO A 317 5.18 -4.20 -41.76
CA PRO A 317 6.47 -4.78 -41.39
C PRO A 317 6.97 -4.34 -40.01
N ASP A 318 6.76 -3.06 -39.66
CA ASP A 318 7.13 -2.50 -38.35
C ASP A 318 6.30 -3.11 -37.22
N ASP A 319 5.00 -3.35 -37.44
CA ASP A 319 4.14 -4.04 -36.46
C ASP A 319 4.62 -5.48 -36.26
N ALA A 320 4.95 -6.18 -37.34
CA ALA A 320 5.49 -7.54 -37.27
C ALA A 320 6.84 -7.60 -36.52
N GLN A 321 7.70 -6.58 -36.67
CA GLN A 321 8.93 -6.48 -35.88
C GLN A 321 8.63 -6.26 -34.40
N ALA A 322 7.79 -5.28 -34.07
CA ALA A 322 7.44 -4.97 -32.69
C ALA A 322 6.76 -6.16 -31.98
N LEU A 323 5.89 -6.90 -32.67
CA LEU A 323 5.27 -8.12 -32.13
C LEU A 323 6.30 -9.18 -31.75
N ARG A 324 7.37 -9.36 -32.54
CA ARG A 324 8.47 -10.27 -32.19
C ARG A 324 9.24 -9.79 -30.96
N GLU A 325 9.50 -8.49 -30.87
CA GLU A 325 10.17 -7.89 -29.70
C GLU A 325 9.33 -8.01 -28.42
N LEU A 326 8.00 -8.07 -28.56
CA LEU A 326 7.06 -8.22 -27.45
C LEU A 326 6.87 -9.66 -26.98
N ALA A 327 7.31 -10.68 -27.72
CA ALA A 327 7.05 -12.09 -27.40
C ALA A 327 7.49 -12.49 -25.98
N GLU A 328 8.56 -11.90 -25.46
CA GLU A 328 9.13 -12.17 -24.14
C GLU A 328 8.65 -11.21 -23.03
N ARG A 329 7.65 -10.36 -23.31
CA ARG A 329 7.13 -9.36 -22.36
C ARG A 329 5.63 -9.55 -22.12
N PRO A 330 5.11 -9.21 -20.93
CA PRO A 330 3.67 -9.20 -20.70
C PRO A 330 2.98 -8.21 -21.65
N ALA A 331 2.25 -8.74 -22.64
CA ALA A 331 1.58 -7.93 -23.64
C ALA A 331 0.18 -8.48 -23.96
N LEU A 332 -0.71 -7.57 -24.37
CA LEU A 332 -2.01 -7.87 -24.94
C LEU A 332 -2.09 -7.16 -26.29
N ILE A 333 -2.29 -7.93 -27.35
CA ILE A 333 -2.40 -7.36 -28.69
C ILE A 333 -3.84 -6.93 -28.91
N VAL A 334 -4.02 -5.69 -29.39
CA VAL A 334 -5.34 -5.10 -29.57
C VAL A 334 -5.55 -4.78 -31.05
N ILE A 335 -6.41 -5.55 -31.71
CA ILE A 335 -6.85 -5.26 -33.08
C ILE A 335 -7.97 -4.21 -32.99
N ASN A 336 -7.65 -2.97 -33.35
CA ASN A 336 -8.58 -1.86 -33.32
C ASN A 336 -9.27 -1.65 -34.68
N LYS A 337 -10.31 -0.80 -34.73
CA LYS A 337 -11.10 -0.45 -35.93
C LYS A 337 -11.88 -1.63 -36.52
N THR A 338 -12.39 -2.51 -35.66
CA THR A 338 -13.25 -3.64 -36.06
C THR A 338 -14.60 -3.22 -36.67
N ASP A 339 -14.94 -1.92 -36.59
CA ASP A 339 -16.05 -1.31 -37.33
C ASP A 339 -15.81 -1.23 -38.86
N LEU A 340 -14.57 -1.45 -39.31
CA LEU A 340 -14.17 -1.45 -40.72
C LEU A 340 -13.92 -2.88 -41.24
N PRO A 341 -13.92 -3.11 -42.57
CA PRO A 341 -13.62 -4.42 -43.14
C PRO A 341 -12.25 -4.96 -42.70
N ALA A 342 -12.24 -6.14 -42.09
CA ALA A 342 -11.04 -6.75 -41.53
C ALA A 342 -10.04 -7.16 -42.63
N LYS A 343 -8.76 -6.81 -42.42
CA LYS A 343 -7.59 -7.24 -43.22
C LYS A 343 -6.50 -7.91 -42.37
N ILE A 344 -6.67 -7.95 -41.05
CA ILE A 344 -5.83 -8.70 -40.11
C ILE A 344 -6.71 -9.74 -39.44
N HIS A 345 -6.25 -10.99 -39.44
CA HIS A 345 -6.85 -12.07 -38.67
C HIS A 345 -5.96 -12.46 -37.50
N LEU A 346 -6.54 -13.17 -36.51
CA LEU A 346 -5.82 -13.64 -35.32
C LEU A 346 -4.56 -14.44 -35.67
N GLU A 347 -4.62 -15.24 -36.74
CA GLU A 347 -3.49 -16.05 -37.21
C GLU A 347 -2.31 -15.19 -37.69
N ASP A 348 -2.57 -14.01 -38.23
CA ASP A 348 -1.51 -13.10 -38.69
C ASP A 348 -0.69 -12.55 -37.53
N ILE A 349 -1.32 -12.34 -36.36
CA ILE A 349 -0.66 -11.91 -35.13
C ILE A 349 0.06 -13.07 -34.45
N ARG A 350 -0.59 -14.23 -34.35
CA ARG A 350 -0.03 -15.43 -33.67
C ARG A 350 1.26 -15.95 -34.30
N ARG A 351 1.50 -15.64 -35.57
CA ARG A 351 2.77 -15.94 -36.26
C ARG A 351 3.98 -15.21 -35.65
N TYR A 352 3.76 -14.09 -34.96
CA TYR A 352 4.83 -13.22 -34.45
C TYR A 352 4.93 -13.20 -32.93
N CYS A 353 3.83 -13.40 -32.20
CA CYS A 353 3.86 -13.49 -30.73
C CYS A 353 2.78 -14.44 -30.17
N PRO A 354 3.03 -15.08 -29.02
CA PRO A 354 2.09 -16.02 -28.39
C PRO A 354 1.01 -15.34 -27.54
N HIS A 355 1.01 -14.01 -27.46
CA HIS A 355 0.17 -13.27 -26.52
C HIS A 355 -1.32 -13.32 -26.87
N PRO A 356 -2.21 -13.15 -25.88
CA PRO A 356 -3.64 -13.00 -26.14
C PRO A 356 -3.92 -11.81 -27.05
N VAL A 357 -5.04 -11.91 -27.77
CA VAL A 357 -5.47 -10.88 -28.72
C VAL A 357 -6.91 -10.48 -28.40
N ALA A 358 -7.15 -9.18 -28.26
CA ALA A 358 -8.47 -8.59 -28.12
C ALA A 358 -8.82 -7.81 -29.39
N ALA A 359 -10.08 -7.88 -29.82
CA ALA A 359 -10.59 -7.14 -30.97
C ALA A 359 -11.56 -6.07 -30.46
N VAL A 360 -11.34 -4.81 -30.87
CA VAL A 360 -12.11 -3.66 -30.38
C VAL A 360 -12.42 -2.67 -31.49
N SER A 361 -13.47 -1.87 -31.32
CA SER A 361 -13.62 -0.60 -32.02
C SER A 361 -13.58 0.51 -31.00
N ALA A 362 -12.47 1.25 -30.95
CA ALA A 362 -12.39 2.46 -30.14
C ALA A 362 -13.40 3.54 -30.58
N LEU A 363 -13.91 3.47 -31.82
CA LEU A 363 -14.91 4.40 -32.32
C LEU A 363 -16.32 4.09 -31.79
N THR A 364 -16.73 2.83 -31.74
CA THR A 364 -18.07 2.43 -31.30
C THR A 364 -18.12 2.02 -29.82
N GLY A 365 -17.02 1.48 -29.30
CA GLY A 365 -16.90 0.88 -27.97
C GLY A 365 -17.12 -0.64 -27.97
N GLU A 366 -17.37 -1.24 -29.13
CA GLU A 366 -17.51 -2.69 -29.26
C GLU A 366 -16.21 -3.40 -28.85
N GLY A 367 -16.33 -4.52 -28.13
CA GLY A 367 -15.20 -5.30 -27.64
C GLY A 367 -14.50 -4.74 -26.40
N LEU A 368 -14.85 -3.54 -25.92
CA LEU A 368 -14.17 -2.90 -24.80
C LEU A 368 -14.25 -3.73 -23.50
N GLN A 369 -15.43 -4.26 -23.16
CA GLN A 369 -15.60 -5.14 -21.98
C GLN A 369 -14.74 -6.41 -22.03
N HIS A 370 -14.52 -6.97 -23.24
CA HIS A 370 -13.66 -8.14 -23.41
C HIS A 370 -12.19 -7.77 -23.27
N LEU A 371 -11.78 -6.59 -23.79
CA LEU A 371 -10.45 -6.04 -23.58
C LEU A 371 -10.18 -5.83 -22.09
N GLU A 372 -11.13 -5.24 -21.37
CA GLU A 372 -11.05 -5.01 -19.93
C GLU A 372 -10.88 -6.31 -19.13
N ALA A 373 -11.70 -7.32 -19.41
CA ALA A 373 -11.57 -8.63 -18.78
C ALA A 373 -10.20 -9.29 -19.06
N ALA A 374 -9.71 -9.18 -20.31
CA ALA A 374 -8.40 -9.71 -20.69
C ALA A 374 -7.24 -8.97 -19.99
N ILE A 375 -7.34 -7.65 -19.79
CA ILE A 375 -6.36 -6.87 -19.03
C ILE A 375 -6.31 -7.39 -17.59
N LEU A 376 -7.47 -7.54 -16.93
CA LEU A 376 -7.53 -8.00 -15.54
C LEU A 376 -6.97 -9.42 -15.38
N ASP A 377 -7.34 -10.34 -16.27
CA ASP A 377 -6.86 -11.72 -16.24
C ASP A 377 -5.32 -11.80 -16.38
N LEU A 378 -4.75 -11.09 -17.34
CA LEU A 378 -3.30 -11.07 -17.59
C LEU A 378 -2.50 -10.47 -16.43
N VAL A 379 -3.01 -9.41 -15.82
CA VAL A 379 -2.29 -8.68 -14.78
C VAL A 379 -2.35 -9.44 -13.46
N LEU A 380 -3.53 -9.96 -13.11
CA LEU A 380 -3.78 -10.56 -11.80
C LEU A 380 -3.51 -12.07 -11.77
N GLY A 381 -3.58 -12.75 -12.92
CA GLY A 381 -3.40 -14.20 -13.01
C GLY A 381 -4.44 -15.01 -12.24
N GLY A 382 -5.59 -14.41 -11.93
CA GLY A 382 -6.65 -15.01 -11.10
C GLY A 382 -7.40 -13.98 -10.23
N PRO A 383 -8.36 -14.42 -9.41
CA PRO A 383 -9.10 -13.55 -8.50
C PRO A 383 -8.16 -12.90 -7.46
N VAL A 384 -8.46 -11.64 -7.11
CA VAL A 384 -7.75 -10.94 -6.03
C VAL A 384 -8.24 -11.48 -4.69
N HIS A 385 -7.36 -12.13 -3.95
CA HIS A 385 -7.64 -12.51 -2.57
C HIS A 385 -7.60 -11.28 -1.66
N THR A 386 -8.74 -10.90 -1.09
CA THR A 386 -8.87 -9.69 -0.25
C THR A 386 -8.86 -9.99 1.25
N ASP A 387 -8.56 -11.23 1.64
CA ASP A 387 -8.75 -11.72 3.01
C ASP A 387 -7.63 -11.28 3.99
N GLY A 388 -6.77 -10.34 3.58
CA GLY A 388 -5.68 -9.79 4.40
C GLY A 388 -4.44 -10.67 4.47
N GLU A 389 -4.34 -11.69 3.62
CA GLU A 389 -3.16 -12.57 3.47
C GLU A 389 -2.22 -12.11 2.33
N MET A 390 -2.47 -10.95 1.72
CA MET A 390 -1.75 -10.49 0.56
C MET A 390 -0.61 -9.55 0.96
N VAL A 391 0.62 -9.84 0.55
CA VAL A 391 1.76 -8.99 0.88
C VAL A 391 1.84 -7.82 -0.10
N THR A 392 1.65 -6.59 0.37
CA THR A 392 1.61 -5.36 -0.45
C THR A 392 2.89 -4.53 -0.39
N GLN A 393 3.70 -4.72 0.65
CA GLN A 393 4.89 -3.93 0.92
C GLN A 393 6.16 -4.64 0.43
N VAL A 394 7.06 -3.88 -0.22
CA VAL A 394 8.37 -4.40 -0.66
C VAL A 394 9.20 -4.87 0.53
N ARG A 395 9.21 -4.07 1.62
CA ARG A 395 9.87 -4.41 2.89
C ARG A 395 9.44 -5.77 3.43
N HIS A 396 8.13 -6.03 3.44
CA HIS A 396 7.60 -7.32 3.89
C HIS A 396 8.03 -8.45 2.97
N ALA A 397 7.99 -8.25 1.65
CA ALA A 397 8.42 -9.26 0.69
C ALA A 397 9.91 -9.61 0.84
N GLU A 398 10.78 -8.63 1.09
CA GLU A 398 12.21 -8.84 1.38
C GLU A 398 12.43 -9.65 2.66
N LEU A 399 11.74 -9.28 3.75
CA LEU A 399 11.82 -9.99 5.03
C LEU A 399 11.29 -11.43 4.96
N LEU A 400 10.17 -11.65 4.26
CA LEU A 400 9.65 -12.99 3.99
C LEU A 400 10.62 -13.81 3.11
N GLY A 401 11.28 -13.15 2.16
CA GLY A 401 12.33 -13.75 1.33
C GLY A 401 13.52 -14.21 2.19
N ARG A 402 13.99 -13.36 3.10
CA ARG A 402 15.06 -13.66 4.05
C ARG A 402 14.69 -14.84 4.96
N ALA A 403 13.47 -14.86 5.48
CA ALA A 403 12.96 -15.99 6.26
C ALA A 403 12.93 -17.29 5.44
N LYS A 404 12.50 -17.24 4.17
CA LYS A 404 12.49 -18.40 3.28
C LYS A 404 13.89 -18.93 3.01
N GLU A 405 14.84 -18.04 2.74
CA GLU A 405 16.24 -18.41 2.52
C GLU A 405 16.86 -19.08 3.76
N ALA A 406 16.61 -18.55 4.95
CA ALA A 406 17.04 -19.17 6.21
C ALA A 406 16.45 -20.57 6.37
N LEU A 407 15.14 -20.74 6.17
CA LEU A 407 14.51 -22.06 6.23
C LEU A 407 15.00 -23.03 5.15
N ASN A 408 15.45 -22.55 3.98
CA ASN A 408 16.08 -23.37 2.95
C ASN A 408 17.46 -23.86 3.40
N ARG A 409 18.31 -22.96 3.95
CA ARG A 409 19.60 -23.37 4.53
C ARG A 409 19.40 -24.37 5.67
N GLY A 410 18.39 -24.16 6.51
CA GLY A 410 17.99 -25.12 7.55
C GLY A 410 17.66 -26.51 6.99
N GLN A 411 16.98 -26.59 5.84
CA GLN A 411 16.71 -27.88 5.18
C GLN A 411 17.96 -28.53 4.61
N GLU A 412 18.83 -27.77 3.95
CA GLU A 412 20.10 -28.28 3.42
C GLU A 412 20.99 -28.86 4.54
N LEU A 413 20.93 -28.29 5.74
CA LEU A 413 21.62 -28.81 6.93
C LEU A 413 21.04 -30.13 7.42
N LEU A 414 19.71 -30.31 7.31
CA LEU A 414 19.02 -31.57 7.65
C LEU A 414 19.27 -32.69 6.64
N ASP A 415 19.68 -32.37 5.41
CA ASP A 415 20.02 -33.34 4.37
C ASP A 415 21.43 -33.94 4.55
N ARG A 416 22.21 -33.44 5.50
CA ARG A 416 23.55 -33.96 5.80
C ARG A 416 23.47 -35.30 6.53
N THR A 417 24.47 -36.15 6.31
CA THR A 417 24.62 -37.44 7.01
C THR A 417 24.64 -37.27 8.54
N GLU A 418 25.23 -36.18 9.01
CA GLU A 418 25.22 -35.75 10.41
C GLU A 418 24.69 -34.31 10.47
N PRO A 419 23.40 -34.11 10.79
CA PRO A 419 22.81 -32.78 10.93
C PRO A 419 23.46 -32.01 12.08
N LEU A 420 23.85 -30.77 11.79
CA LEU A 420 24.39 -29.86 12.80
C LEU A 420 23.23 -29.08 13.43
N TRP A 421 22.66 -29.63 14.51
CA TRP A 421 21.45 -29.09 15.16
C TRP A 421 21.56 -27.62 15.59
N GLU A 422 22.74 -27.19 16.06
CA GLU A 422 23.02 -25.79 16.41
C GLU A 422 22.84 -24.85 15.21
N LEU A 423 23.28 -25.26 14.03
CA LEU A 423 23.13 -24.46 12.81
C LEU A 423 21.68 -24.47 12.34
N VAL A 424 20.95 -25.59 12.47
CA VAL A 424 19.52 -25.63 12.17
C VAL A 424 18.76 -24.67 13.09
N ALA A 425 19.07 -24.65 14.39
CA ALA A 425 18.45 -23.73 15.35
C ALA A 425 18.76 -22.27 15.01
N LEU A 426 19.99 -21.95 14.59
CA LEU A 426 20.38 -20.62 14.14
C LEU A 426 19.56 -20.15 12.93
N GLU A 427 19.35 -21.02 11.94
CA GLU A 427 18.55 -20.68 10.76
C GLU A 427 17.06 -20.48 11.10
N VAL A 428 16.51 -21.24 12.05
CA VAL A 428 15.13 -21.03 12.55
C VAL A 428 15.02 -19.70 13.31
N LYS A 429 16.02 -19.34 14.13
CA LYS A 429 16.09 -18.03 14.80
C LYS A 429 16.13 -16.87 13.79
N GLU A 430 16.95 -16.98 12.74
CA GLU A 430 17.03 -15.98 11.67
C GLU A 430 15.68 -15.79 10.97
N ALA A 431 14.97 -16.89 10.68
CA ALA A 431 13.63 -16.82 10.11
C ALA A 431 12.63 -16.14 11.06
N LEU A 432 12.65 -16.46 12.36
CA LEU A 432 11.80 -15.83 13.36
C LEU A 432 12.08 -14.32 13.47
N ALA A 433 13.35 -13.91 13.54
CA ALA A 433 13.74 -12.51 13.59
C ALA A 433 13.23 -11.73 12.36
N ALA A 434 13.38 -12.30 11.16
CA ALA A 434 12.88 -11.69 9.93
C ALA A 434 11.35 -11.50 9.94
N LEU A 435 10.59 -12.45 10.50
CA LEU A 435 9.13 -12.30 10.67
C LEU A 435 8.79 -11.28 11.76
N GLY A 436 9.53 -11.26 12.87
CA GLY A 436 9.37 -10.30 13.97
C GLY A 436 9.65 -8.85 13.56
N GLU A 437 10.54 -8.62 12.60
CA GLU A 437 10.77 -7.31 11.99
C GLU A 437 9.54 -6.78 11.20
N ILE A 438 8.68 -7.67 10.71
CA ILE A 438 7.45 -7.27 10.00
C ILE A 438 6.41 -6.77 11.00
N THR A 439 6.20 -7.51 12.09
CA THR A 439 5.23 -7.18 13.15
C THR A 439 5.73 -6.10 14.11
N GLY A 440 7.04 -5.83 14.12
CA GLY A 440 7.67 -4.83 14.98
C GLY A 440 8.09 -5.35 16.36
N GLU A 441 8.14 -6.68 16.55
CA GLU A 441 8.66 -7.30 17.78
C GLU A 441 10.18 -7.10 17.92
N GLU A 442 10.91 -7.12 16.81
CA GLU A 442 12.37 -6.94 16.75
C GLU A 442 12.75 -5.90 15.69
N VAL A 443 12.33 -4.64 15.87
CA VAL A 443 12.58 -3.57 14.88
C VAL A 443 13.51 -2.48 15.40
N GLY A 444 14.51 -2.12 14.61
CA GLY A 444 15.43 -1.03 14.92
C GLY A 444 14.80 0.35 14.79
N GLU A 445 15.29 1.31 15.58
CA GLU A 445 14.76 2.67 15.65
C GLU A 445 14.74 3.39 14.29
N ALA A 446 15.78 3.20 13.48
CA ALA A 446 15.92 3.82 12.17
C ALA A 446 14.82 3.38 11.18
N VAL A 447 14.37 2.13 11.27
CA VAL A 447 13.29 1.60 10.41
C VAL A 447 11.95 2.22 10.81
N LEU A 448 11.69 2.34 12.11
CA LEU A 448 10.50 3.02 12.61
C LEU A 448 10.48 4.50 12.17
N ASP A 449 11.60 5.20 12.34
CA ASP A 449 11.76 6.59 11.89
C ASP A 449 11.43 6.74 10.40
N GLN A 450 11.95 5.84 9.55
CA GLN A 450 11.68 5.87 8.12
C GLN A 450 10.20 5.67 7.82
N ILE A 451 9.56 4.64 8.40
CA ILE A 451 8.14 4.32 8.18
C ILE A 451 7.24 5.50 8.59
N PHE A 452 7.41 6.02 9.81
CA PHE A 452 6.52 7.07 10.32
C PHE A 452 6.80 8.45 9.71
N SER A 453 7.98 8.67 9.12
CA SER A 453 8.26 9.90 8.38
C SER A 453 7.42 10.07 7.10
N GLU A 454 6.91 8.97 6.53
CA GLU A 454 6.04 8.99 5.35
C GLU A 454 4.58 9.37 5.68
N PHE A 455 4.21 9.38 6.96
CA PHE A 455 2.86 9.72 7.39
C PHE A 455 2.62 11.24 7.35
N CYS A 456 1.36 11.65 7.24
CA CYS A 456 1.00 13.05 7.40
C CYS A 456 1.10 13.48 8.88
N ILE A 457 1.33 14.77 9.12
CA ILE A 457 1.19 15.39 10.44
C ILE A 457 -0.29 15.29 10.88
N GLY A 458 -0.54 14.93 12.14
CA GLY A 458 -1.90 14.73 12.68
C GLY A 458 -2.40 13.28 12.68
N LYS A 459 -1.55 12.36 12.25
CA LYS A 459 -1.78 10.91 12.29
C LYS A 459 -0.65 10.19 12.98
#